data_AF-A0A4R7PZP5-F1
#
_entry.id   AF-A0A4R7PZP5-F1
#
_cell.length_a   1.000
_cell.length_b   1.000
_cell.length_c   1.000
_cell.angle_alpha   90.00
_cell.angle_beta   90.00
_cell.angle_gamma   90.00
#
_symmetry.space_group_name_H-M   'P 1'
#
loop_
_entity.id
_entity.type
_entity.pdbx_description
1 polymer ?
#
loop_
_entity_poly.entity_id
_entity_poly.type
_entity_poly.pdbx_seq_one_letter_code
_entity_poly.pdbx_strand_id
1 'polypeptide(L)'
;MQQLELLITKFQQKDVKAFEELYNMYSKSMHGVIYNIVRDHDIAEELMQDVFIKAWNNAASYSAEKGRFFTWILNIARNAAIDKTRSKAFKNSKKNLGAEYFVDILAHGDSLDDQTDAIGIKKFVSQLAKKCIEVIELLYFKGYTQKEASETLDMPIGTIKTRNRNCINELRTIVLQ
;
A
#
# COMPACT_ATOMS: atom_id res chain seq x y z
N MET A 1 -10.98 9.97 -18.68
CA MET A 1 -11.98 9.13 -17.99
C MET A 1 -12.54 8.04 -18.90
N GLN A 2 -13.13 8.36 -20.07
CA GLN A 2 -13.72 7.34 -20.98
C GLN A 2 -12.77 6.22 -21.43
N GLN A 3 -11.50 6.53 -21.71
CA GLN A 3 -10.52 5.51 -22.14
C GLN A 3 -10.19 4.47 -21.05
N LEU A 4 -10.09 4.91 -19.79
CA LEU A 4 -9.82 4.01 -18.66
C LEU A 4 -11.01 3.09 -18.37
N GLU A 5 -12.23 3.61 -18.40
CA GLU A 5 -13.45 2.80 -18.21
C GLU A 5 -13.58 1.72 -19.30
N LEU A 6 -13.23 2.05 -20.55
CA LEU A 6 -13.19 1.07 -21.63
C LEU A 6 -12.12 -0.01 -21.40
N LEU A 7 -10.92 0.38 -20.96
CA LEU A 7 -9.86 -0.58 -20.61
C LEU A 7 -10.31 -1.51 -19.48
N ILE A 8 -10.95 -0.97 -18.43
CA ILE A 8 -11.46 -1.78 -17.32
C ILE A 8 -12.54 -2.75 -17.81
N THR A 9 -13.49 -2.28 -18.63
CA THR A 9 -14.55 -3.14 -19.19
C THR A 9 -13.96 -4.30 -20.00
N LYS A 10 -12.97 -4.01 -20.85
CA LYS A 10 -12.25 -5.05 -21.63
C LYS A 10 -11.47 -6.00 -20.74
N PHE A 11 -10.85 -5.50 -19.68
CA PHE A 11 -10.16 -6.32 -18.67
C PHE A 11 -11.14 -7.28 -17.96
N GLN A 12 -12.35 -6.82 -17.63
CA GLN A 12 -13.40 -7.69 -17.08
C GLN A 12 -13.84 -8.78 -18.07
N GLN A 13 -13.77 -8.49 -19.38
CA GLN A 13 -14.03 -9.43 -20.48
C GLN A 13 -12.82 -10.30 -20.83
N LYS A 14 -11.74 -10.26 -20.04
CA LYS A 14 -10.51 -11.06 -20.25
C LYS A 14 -9.76 -10.70 -21.54
N ASP A 15 -9.77 -9.43 -21.93
CA ASP A 15 -8.90 -8.91 -23.00
C ASP A 15 -7.45 -8.76 -22.50
N VAL A 16 -6.52 -9.45 -23.15
CA VAL A 16 -5.10 -9.49 -22.78
C VAL A 16 -4.41 -8.13 -22.98
N LYS A 17 -4.79 -7.35 -24.00
CA LYS A 17 -4.21 -6.02 -24.22
C LYS A 17 -4.66 -5.06 -23.13
N ALA A 18 -5.91 -5.17 -22.69
CA ALA A 18 -6.39 -4.39 -21.56
C ALA A 18 -5.65 -4.73 -20.26
N PHE A 19 -5.31 -6.00 -20.04
CA PHE A 19 -4.43 -6.41 -18.94
C PHE A 19 -3.07 -5.73 -19.02
N GLU A 20 -2.41 -5.79 -20.18
CA GLU A 20 -1.07 -5.22 -20.37
C GLU A 20 -1.05 -3.71 -20.13
N GLU A 21 -2.03 -2.99 -20.66
CA GLU A 21 -2.17 -1.53 -20.44
C GLU A 21 -2.37 -1.21 -18.95
N LEU A 22 -3.29 -1.91 -18.27
CA LEU A 22 -3.53 -1.69 -16.83
C LEU A 22 -2.32 -2.10 -15.99
N TYR A 23 -1.57 -3.12 -16.40
CA TYR A 23 -0.31 -3.52 -15.77
C TYR A 23 0.73 -2.41 -15.89
N ASN A 24 0.94 -1.89 -17.10
CA ASN A 24 1.90 -0.80 -17.33
C ASN A 24 1.53 0.46 -16.54
N MET A 25 0.23 0.75 -16.39
CA MET A 25 -0.25 1.89 -15.63
C MET A 25 -0.05 1.75 -14.11
N TYR A 26 -0.22 0.55 -13.55
CA TYR A 26 -0.36 0.39 -12.09
C TYR A 26 0.74 -0.46 -11.43
N SER A 27 1.54 -1.22 -12.18
CA SER A 27 2.56 -2.14 -11.65
C SER A 27 3.54 -1.46 -10.69
N LYS A 28 4.11 -0.31 -11.08
CA LYS A 28 5.05 0.46 -10.24
C LYS A 28 4.42 0.88 -8.91
N SER A 29 3.18 1.39 -8.95
CA SER A 29 2.46 1.80 -7.75
C SER A 29 2.13 0.62 -6.83
N MET A 30 1.71 -0.52 -7.40
CA MET A 30 1.44 -1.73 -6.63
C MET A 30 2.72 -2.30 -6.02
N HIS A 31 3.81 -2.35 -6.79
CA HIS A 31 5.12 -2.75 -6.30
C HIS A 31 5.57 -1.90 -5.11
N GLY A 32 5.51 -0.57 -5.21
CA GLY A 32 5.88 0.32 -4.10
C GLY A 32 5.07 0.08 -2.83
N VAL A 33 3.76 -0.16 -2.96
CA VAL A 33 2.88 -0.49 -1.82
C VAL A 33 3.27 -1.82 -1.19
N ILE A 34 3.52 -2.84 -2.01
CA ILE A 34 3.92 -4.17 -1.54
C ILE A 34 5.29 -4.09 -0.85
N TYR A 35 6.27 -3.44 -1.47
CA TYR A 35 7.61 -3.25 -0.94
C TYR A 35 7.59 -2.55 0.43
N ASN A 36 6.78 -1.51 0.60
CA ASN A 36 6.66 -0.82 1.89
C ASN A 36 6.18 -1.73 3.04
N ILE A 37 5.45 -2.81 2.72
CA ILE A 37 4.94 -3.80 3.67
C ILE A 37 5.95 -4.94 3.88
N VAL A 38 6.52 -5.50 2.81
CA VAL A 38 7.40 -6.70 2.91
C VAL A 38 8.87 -6.35 3.16
N ARG A 39 9.34 -5.18 2.67
CA ARG A 39 10.73 -4.69 2.77
C ARG A 39 11.76 -5.67 2.20
N ASP A 40 11.42 -6.27 1.08
CA ASP A 40 12.22 -7.26 0.34
C ASP A 40 11.86 -7.13 -1.15
N HIS A 41 12.85 -6.89 -2.01
CA HIS A 41 12.64 -6.61 -3.44
C HIS A 41 12.13 -7.83 -4.19
N ASP A 42 12.73 -9.00 -3.98
CA ASP A 42 12.38 -10.23 -4.69
C ASP A 42 10.96 -10.67 -4.34
N ILE A 43 10.61 -10.60 -3.05
CA ILE A 43 9.25 -10.89 -2.57
C ILE A 43 8.25 -9.86 -3.09
N ALA A 44 8.63 -8.58 -3.18
CA ALA A 44 7.74 -7.55 -3.68
C ALA A 44 7.43 -7.72 -5.16
N GLU A 45 8.42 -8.10 -5.97
CA GLU A 45 8.24 -8.38 -7.38
C GLU A 45 7.36 -9.62 -7.61
N GLU A 46 7.64 -10.73 -6.91
CA GLU A 46 6.83 -11.96 -6.96
C GLU A 46 5.36 -11.66 -6.62
N LEU A 47 5.13 -10.98 -5.50
CA LEU A 47 3.77 -10.65 -5.06
C LEU A 47 3.07 -9.68 -6.01
N MET A 48 3.78 -8.75 -6.64
CA MET A 48 3.19 -7.83 -7.61
C MET A 48 2.63 -8.59 -8.81
N GLN A 49 3.37 -9.57 -9.33
CA GLN A 49 2.89 -10.43 -10.41
C GLN A 49 1.63 -11.21 -9.97
N ASP A 50 1.68 -11.83 -8.80
CA ASP A 50 0.53 -12.54 -8.20
C ASP A 50 -0.71 -11.65 -8.05
N VAL A 51 -0.52 -10.38 -7.69
CA VAL A 51 -1.60 -9.42 -7.50
C VAL A 51 -2.31 -9.14 -8.82
N PHE A 52 -1.58 -8.97 -9.92
CA PHE A 52 -2.21 -8.80 -11.23
C PHE A 52 -2.90 -10.07 -11.71
N ILE A 53 -2.36 -11.25 -11.43
CA ILE A 53 -3.03 -12.52 -11.71
C ILE A 53 -4.33 -12.65 -10.89
N LYS A 54 -4.29 -12.30 -9.60
CA LYS A 54 -5.47 -12.27 -8.72
C LYS A 54 -6.51 -11.26 -9.21
N ALA A 55 -6.08 -10.06 -9.60
CA ALA A 55 -6.95 -9.05 -10.17
C ALA A 55 -7.59 -9.55 -11.47
N TRP A 56 -6.80 -10.17 -12.36
CA TRP A 56 -7.32 -10.79 -13.58
C TRP A 56 -8.39 -11.82 -13.26
N ASN A 57 -8.10 -12.78 -12.38
CA ASN A 57 -9.06 -13.84 -12.01
C ASN A 57 -10.35 -13.27 -11.39
N ASN A 58 -10.24 -12.20 -10.60
CA ASN A 58 -11.38 -11.55 -9.94
C ASN A 58 -11.95 -10.35 -10.71
N ALA A 59 -11.58 -10.12 -11.97
CA ALA A 59 -11.92 -8.90 -12.69
C ALA A 59 -13.44 -8.59 -12.68
N ALA A 60 -14.29 -9.63 -12.83
CA ALA A 60 -15.75 -9.49 -12.79
C ALA A 60 -16.31 -8.97 -11.46
N SER A 61 -15.55 -9.05 -10.36
CA SER A 61 -15.96 -8.53 -9.05
C SER A 61 -15.79 -7.02 -8.90
N TYR A 62 -15.02 -6.38 -9.79
CA TYR A 62 -14.86 -4.93 -9.78
C TYR A 62 -16.18 -4.23 -10.11
N SER A 63 -16.50 -3.17 -9.36
CA SER A 63 -17.67 -2.32 -9.57
C SER A 63 -17.29 -0.86 -9.31
N ALA A 64 -17.53 0.00 -10.29
CA ALA A 64 -17.28 1.44 -10.19
C ALA A 64 -18.11 2.12 -9.07
N GLU A 65 -19.29 1.57 -8.76
CA GLU A 65 -20.14 2.04 -7.66
C GLU A 65 -19.50 1.83 -6.28
N LYS A 66 -18.67 0.79 -6.13
CA LYS A 66 -17.96 0.47 -4.88
C LYS A 66 -16.63 1.21 -4.74
N GLY A 67 -16.15 1.84 -5.81
CA GLY A 67 -14.94 2.65 -5.78
C GLY A 67 -14.14 2.62 -7.09
N ARG A 68 -13.06 3.40 -7.12
CA ARG A 68 -12.15 3.48 -8.26
C ARG A 68 -11.38 2.17 -8.45
N PHE A 69 -11.11 1.81 -9.70
CA PHE A 69 -10.32 0.62 -10.05
C PHE A 69 -8.95 0.57 -9.35
N PHE A 70 -8.25 1.72 -9.30
CA PHE A 70 -7.00 1.84 -8.57
C PHE A 70 -7.13 1.42 -7.10
N THR A 71 -8.18 1.87 -6.41
CA THR A 71 -8.42 1.50 -5.01
C THR A 71 -8.71 0.00 -4.86
N TRP A 72 -9.42 -0.58 -5.82
CA TRP A 72 -9.72 -2.01 -5.81
C TRP A 72 -8.45 -2.87 -5.96
N ILE A 73 -7.60 -2.60 -6.94
CA ILE A 73 -6.33 -3.33 -7.11
C ILE A 73 -5.34 -3.07 -5.98
N LEU A 74 -5.31 -1.84 -5.45
CA LEU A 74 -4.51 -1.48 -4.26
C LEU A 74 -4.86 -2.35 -3.05
N ASN A 75 -6.14 -2.62 -2.83
CA ASN A 75 -6.58 -3.48 -1.72
C ASN A 75 -6.13 -4.93 -1.93
N ILE A 76 -6.15 -5.44 -3.17
CA ILE A 76 -5.61 -6.78 -3.50
C ILE A 76 -4.12 -6.83 -3.18
N ALA A 77 -3.35 -5.81 -3.61
CA ALA A 77 -1.92 -5.69 -3.34
C ALA A 77 -1.59 -5.67 -1.85
N ARG A 78 -2.27 -4.80 -1.11
CA ARG A 78 -2.10 -4.65 0.34
C ARG A 78 -2.40 -5.95 1.09
N ASN A 79 -3.49 -6.62 0.75
CA ASN A 79 -3.86 -7.87 1.40
C ASN A 79 -2.84 -8.97 1.10
N ALA A 80 -2.41 -9.12 -0.16
CA ALA A 80 -1.39 -10.09 -0.55
C ALA A 80 -0.07 -9.89 0.22
N ALA A 81 0.37 -8.64 0.37
CA ALA A 81 1.58 -8.31 1.13
C ALA A 81 1.43 -8.65 2.63
N ILE A 82 0.30 -8.29 3.25
CA ILE A 82 0.04 -8.60 4.67
C ILE A 82 -0.07 -10.12 4.90
N ASP A 83 -0.67 -10.85 3.98
CA ASP A 83 -0.76 -12.30 4.08
C ASP A 83 0.63 -12.94 3.98
N LYS A 84 1.51 -12.44 3.10
CA LYS A 84 2.92 -12.90 3.03
C LYS A 84 3.64 -12.65 4.35
N THR A 85 3.51 -11.46 4.97
CA THR A 85 4.20 -11.17 6.24
C THR A 85 3.71 -12.04 7.40
N ARG A 86 2.46 -12.52 7.33
CA ARG A 86 1.89 -13.45 8.32
C ARG A 86 2.33 -14.90 8.13
N SER A 87 2.85 -15.26 6.96
CA SER A 87 3.31 -16.62 6.66
C SER A 87 4.47 -17.05 7.56
N LYS A 88 4.49 -18.34 7.95
CA LYS A 88 5.56 -18.89 8.80
C LYS A 88 6.94 -18.80 8.12
N ALA A 89 6.99 -19.00 6.81
CA ALA A 89 8.21 -18.89 6.02
C ALA A 89 8.83 -17.49 6.13
N PHE A 90 8.02 -16.43 5.97
CA PHE A 90 8.49 -15.05 6.10
C PHE A 90 8.93 -14.70 7.52
N LYS A 91 8.23 -15.22 8.54
CA LYS A 91 8.65 -15.02 9.94
C LYS A 91 9.96 -15.74 10.26
N ASN A 92 10.21 -16.90 9.66
CA ASN A 92 11.42 -17.67 9.86
C ASN A 92 12.62 -17.11 9.10
N SER A 93 12.43 -16.57 7.89
CA SER A 93 13.51 -15.87 7.16
C SER A 93 14.01 -14.66 7.93
N LYS A 94 13.11 -13.89 8.58
CA LYS A 94 13.50 -12.78 9.46
C LYS A 94 14.18 -13.18 10.77
N LYS A 95 14.02 -14.42 11.25
CA LYS A 95 14.70 -14.91 12.46
C LYS A 95 16.16 -15.33 12.21
N ASN A 96 16.51 -15.64 10.97
CA ASN A 96 17.87 -16.01 10.58
C ASN A 96 18.73 -14.80 10.20
N LEU A 97 18.15 -13.61 10.15
CA LEU A 97 18.86 -12.35 10.07
C LEU A 97 19.28 -12.01 11.52
N GLY A 98 20.56 -12.22 11.84
CA GLY A 98 21.12 -12.04 13.18
C GLY A 98 20.90 -10.64 13.76
N ALA A 99 21.26 -10.45 15.03
CA ALA A 99 21.12 -9.18 15.76
C ALA A 99 21.68 -7.94 15.02
N GLU A 100 22.59 -8.14 14.07
CA GLU A 100 23.08 -7.12 13.14
C GLU A 100 21.99 -6.50 12.26
N TYR A 101 20.97 -7.27 11.84
CA TYR A 101 19.83 -6.75 11.05
C TYR A 101 18.91 -5.86 11.90
N PHE A 102 18.79 -6.15 13.20
CA PHE A 102 18.05 -5.29 14.14
C PHE A 102 18.83 -4.01 14.47
N VAL A 103 20.15 -4.08 14.53
CA VAL A 103 21.00 -2.89 14.67
C VAL A 103 20.99 -2.07 13.39
N ASP A 104 20.92 -2.68 12.21
CA ASP A 104 20.79 -1.95 10.94
C ASP A 104 19.42 -1.25 10.81
N ILE A 105 18.33 -1.90 11.25
CA ILE A 105 16.97 -1.32 11.33
C ILE A 105 16.87 -0.17 12.34
N LEU A 106 17.71 -0.14 13.39
CA LEU A 106 17.71 0.89 14.43
C LEU A 106 18.76 1.99 14.19
N ALA A 107 19.88 1.65 13.53
CA ALA A 107 20.96 2.58 13.15
C ALA A 107 20.62 3.34 11.87
N HIS A 108 19.91 2.70 10.93
CA HIS A 108 19.20 3.39 9.86
C HIS A 108 17.87 3.90 10.41
N GLY A 109 17.96 4.98 11.18
CA GLY A 109 16.83 5.85 11.53
C GLY A 109 16.22 6.53 10.28
N ASP A 110 15.95 5.76 9.24
CA ASP A 110 15.42 6.21 7.96
C ASP A 110 13.91 6.35 8.06
N SER A 111 13.55 7.40 8.79
CA SER A 111 12.34 8.16 8.56
C SER A 111 12.28 8.58 7.08
N LEU A 112 11.45 7.86 6.32
CA LEU A 112 11.07 8.15 4.94
C LEU A 112 12.25 8.07 3.97
N ASP A 113 12.49 6.85 3.48
CA ASP A 113 13.31 6.51 2.32
C ASP A 113 13.11 7.52 1.16
N ASP A 114 14.22 8.06 0.64
CA ASP A 114 14.26 9.04 -0.46
C ASP A 114 13.57 8.54 -1.74
N GLN A 115 13.46 7.23 -1.94
CA GLN A 115 12.71 6.66 -3.07
C GLN A 115 11.20 6.84 -2.95
N THR A 116 10.66 6.87 -1.72
CA THR A 116 9.23 7.10 -1.47
C THR A 116 8.83 8.57 -1.57
N ASP A 117 9.78 9.50 -1.43
CA ASP A 117 9.50 10.93 -1.52
C ASP A 117 9.66 11.51 -2.95
N ALA A 118 9.69 10.65 -3.97
CA ALA A 118 9.79 11.05 -5.38
C ALA A 118 8.67 12.01 -5.86
N ILE A 119 7.58 12.15 -5.09
CA ILE A 119 6.43 13.04 -5.37
C ILE A 119 6.41 14.25 -4.40
N GLY A 120 7.34 14.32 -3.44
CA GLY A 120 7.36 15.37 -2.41
C GLY A 120 6.16 15.31 -1.47
N ILE A 121 5.58 14.11 -1.24
CA ILE A 121 4.42 13.93 -0.36
C ILE A 121 4.82 14.20 1.10
N LYS A 122 6.08 13.94 1.47
CA LYS A 122 6.60 14.16 2.83
C LYS A 122 6.39 15.59 3.29
N LYS A 123 6.61 16.57 2.39
CA LYS A 123 6.46 18.01 2.69
C LYS A 123 5.03 18.41 3.04
N PHE A 124 4.04 17.67 2.56
CA PHE A 124 2.63 17.92 2.83
C PHE A 124 2.17 17.17 4.08
N VAL A 125 2.62 15.92 4.25
CA VAL A 125 2.33 15.13 5.46
C VAL A 125 2.93 15.80 6.70
N SER A 126 4.13 16.41 6.60
CA SER A 126 4.78 17.11 7.71
C SER A 126 4.02 18.35 8.19
N GLN A 127 3.03 18.84 7.44
CA GLN A 127 2.19 19.98 7.83
C GLN A 127 0.99 19.56 8.69
N LEU A 128 0.69 18.26 8.77
CA LEU A 128 -0.41 17.74 9.58
C LEU A 128 -0.05 17.72 11.07
N ALA A 129 -1.07 17.68 11.92
CA ALA A 129 -0.87 17.47 13.35
C ALA A 129 -0.10 16.16 13.63
N LYS A 130 0.74 16.14 14.68
CA LYS A 130 1.58 14.96 15.04
C LYS A 130 0.81 13.63 15.06
N LYS A 131 -0.39 13.62 15.65
CA LYS A 131 -1.24 12.41 15.71
C LYS A 131 -1.77 11.96 14.35
N CYS A 132 -1.86 12.87 13.37
CA CYS A 132 -2.18 12.52 11.99
C CYS A 132 -0.98 11.92 11.27
N ILE A 133 0.21 12.48 11.48
CA ILE A 133 1.46 11.94 10.94
C ILE A 133 1.66 10.51 11.42
N GLU A 134 1.56 10.25 12.73
CA GLU A 134 1.70 8.91 13.31
C GLU A 134 0.74 7.88 12.70
N VAL A 135 -0.53 8.25 12.53
CA VAL A 135 -1.54 7.36 11.92
C VAL A 135 -1.25 7.12 10.44
N ILE A 136 -0.91 8.16 9.68
CA ILE A 136 -0.61 8.03 8.25
C ILE A 136 0.65 7.18 8.06
N GLU A 137 1.65 7.39 8.89
CA GLU A 137 2.91 6.66 8.83
C GLU A 137 2.73 5.16 9.07
N LEU A 138 2.00 4.79 10.12
CA LEU A 138 1.70 3.39 10.37
C LEU A 138 0.90 2.77 9.22
N LEU A 139 -0.19 3.43 8.79
CA LEU A 139 -1.14 2.82 7.86
C LEU A 139 -0.66 2.77 6.40
N TYR A 140 0.10 3.76 5.94
CA TYR A 140 0.47 3.94 4.54
C TYR A 140 1.96 3.75 4.25
N PHE A 141 2.86 4.12 5.18
CA PHE A 141 4.31 4.01 4.97
C PHE A 141 4.90 2.73 5.58
N LYS A 142 4.39 2.29 6.72
CA LYS A 142 4.85 1.07 7.42
C LYS A 142 3.95 -0.14 7.21
N GLY A 143 2.80 0.02 6.54
CA GLY A 143 1.94 -1.09 6.14
C GLY A 143 1.06 -1.70 7.22
N TYR A 144 0.98 -1.08 8.40
CA TYR A 144 0.22 -1.60 9.54
C TYR A 144 -1.27 -1.63 9.20
N THR A 145 -1.98 -2.68 9.60
CA THR A 145 -3.45 -2.70 9.60
C THR A 145 -4.01 -1.70 10.60
N GLN A 146 -5.29 -1.36 10.46
CA GLN A 146 -5.98 -0.49 11.43
C GLN A 146 -5.99 -1.07 12.84
N LYS A 147 -5.95 -2.40 12.96
CA LYS A 147 -5.83 -3.10 14.24
C LYS A 147 -4.41 -2.98 14.82
N GLU A 148 -3.40 -3.27 14.03
CA GLU A 148 -1.99 -3.13 14.48
C GLU A 148 -1.65 -1.67 14.83
N ALA A 149 -2.17 -0.69 14.08
CA ALA A 149 -2.02 0.72 14.40
C ALA A 149 -2.78 1.14 15.69
N SER A 150 -3.95 0.53 15.93
CA SER A 150 -4.72 0.70 17.16
C SER A 150 -3.94 0.22 18.38
N GLU A 151 -3.32 -0.96 18.27
CA GLU A 151 -2.46 -1.54 19.30
C GLU A 151 -1.16 -0.74 19.50
N THR A 152 -0.52 -0.32 18.40
CA THR A 152 0.77 0.41 18.44
C THR A 152 0.63 1.81 19.04
N LEU A 153 -0.48 2.50 18.77
CA LEU A 153 -0.69 3.88 19.23
C LEU A 153 -1.57 3.96 20.50
N ASP A 154 -1.93 2.81 21.09
CA ASP A 154 -2.86 2.72 22.21
C ASP A 154 -4.14 3.56 22.02
N MET A 155 -4.75 3.40 20.84
CA MET A 155 -5.96 4.13 20.43
C MET A 155 -7.03 3.14 19.98
N PRO A 156 -8.32 3.33 20.35
CA PRO A 156 -9.39 2.47 19.84
C PRO A 156 -9.44 2.45 18.30
N ILE A 157 -9.75 1.30 17.70
CA ILE A 157 -9.81 1.15 16.24
C ILE A 157 -10.81 2.13 15.58
N GLY A 158 -11.90 2.49 16.28
CA GLY A 158 -12.84 3.52 15.83
C GLY A 158 -12.20 4.91 15.75
N THR A 159 -11.32 5.23 16.70
CA THR A 159 -10.51 6.45 16.72
C THR A 159 -9.49 6.45 15.59
N ILE A 160 -8.80 5.32 15.34
CA ILE A 160 -7.88 5.19 14.20
C ILE A 160 -8.60 5.44 12.88
N LYS A 161 -9.77 4.81 12.66
CA LYS A 161 -10.57 5.01 11.43
C LYS A 161 -10.99 6.45 11.24
N THR A 162 -11.55 7.07 12.29
CA THR A 162 -12.05 8.45 12.23
C THR A 162 -10.91 9.44 12.02
N ARG A 163 -9.81 9.27 12.77
CA ARG A 163 -8.61 10.09 12.66
C ARG A 163 -8.01 9.97 11.27
N ASN A 164 -7.80 8.75 10.77
CA ASN A 164 -7.29 8.52 9.42
C ASN A 164 -8.12 9.26 8.36
N ARG A 165 -9.45 9.13 8.41
CA ARG A 165 -10.35 9.83 7.48
C ARG A 165 -10.15 11.35 7.53
N ASN A 166 -10.09 11.93 8.73
CA ASN A 166 -9.93 13.37 8.91
C ASN A 166 -8.55 13.84 8.39
N CYS A 167 -7.47 13.13 8.74
CA CYS A 167 -6.11 13.46 8.31
C CYS A 167 -5.96 13.39 6.78
N ILE A 168 -6.58 12.39 6.12
CA ILE A 168 -6.56 12.29 4.65
C ILE A 168 -7.35 13.42 4.00
N ASN A 169 -8.47 13.85 4.60
CA ASN A 169 -9.22 15.00 4.09
C ASN A 169 -8.41 16.31 4.23
N GLU A 170 -7.73 16.51 5.35
CA GLU A 170 -6.84 17.66 5.56
C GLU A 170 -5.67 17.65 4.56
N LEU A 171 -5.03 16.49 4.39
CA LEU A 171 -3.94 16.33 3.42
C LEU A 171 -4.38 16.63 1.98
N ARG A 172 -5.61 16.25 1.60
CA ARG A 172 -6.17 16.61 0.28
C ARG A 172 -6.29 18.12 0.11
N THR A 173 -6.73 18.84 1.13
CA THR A 173 -6.82 20.30 1.08
C THR A 173 -5.44 20.93 0.88
N ILE A 174 -4.43 20.44 1.62
CA ILE A 174 -3.05 20.93 1.53
C ILE A 174 -2.44 20.66 0.15
N VAL A 175 -2.70 19.49 -0.44
CA VAL A 175 -2.12 19.09 -1.74
C VAL A 175 -2.81 19.76 -2.95
N LEU A 176 -4.06 20.19 -2.79
CA LEU A 176 -4.86 20.82 -3.86
C LEU A 176 -4.80 22.36 -3.85
N GLN A 177 -4.03 22.95 -2.93
CA GLN A 177 -3.68 24.38 -2.91
C GLN A 177 -2.48 24.63 -3.83
#